data_AF-A0ABD6L7I4-F1
#
_entry.id   AF-A0ABD6L7I4-F1
#
_cell.length_a   1.000
_cell.length_b   1.000
_cell.length_c   1.000
_cell.angle_alpha   90.00
_cell.angle_beta   90.00
_cell.angle_gamma   90.00
#
_symmetry.space_group_name_H-M   'P 1'
#
loop_
_entity.id
_entity.type
_entity.pdbx_description
1 polymer ?
#
loop_
_entity_poly.entity_id
_entity_poly.type
_entity_poly.pdbx_seq_one_letter_code
_entity_poly.pdbx_strand_id
1 'polypeptide(L)'
;MLPTPREKDLQNIYEKYDSDNIRSADYIRFKNWAPWNKMIRSDFWFKYRIFFDEIPFGNDLNFSMKISFLAKRYEIITNRLYCLTYSSNSLTYKARSYELESLSLILRAQLNIYFKRLNRPLWHQYAFIYLLQIFQRKGGRYGWGYINYLFKNRKHIQQQIKINKTLIDNFLKLNVENRT
;
A
#
# COMPACT_ATOMS: atom_id res chain seq x y z
N MET A 1 -1.09 10.70 -23.55
CA MET A 1 -0.86 9.69 -22.49
C MET A 1 -0.70 8.34 -23.17
N LEU A 2 0.17 7.46 -22.68
CA LEU A 2 0.43 6.15 -23.27
C LEU A 2 -0.11 5.03 -22.37
N PRO A 3 -0.46 3.85 -22.92
CA PRO A 3 -0.75 2.66 -22.11
C PRO A 3 0.42 2.39 -21.15
N THR A 4 0.11 2.06 -19.90
CA THR A 4 1.16 1.82 -18.92
C THR A 4 1.82 0.46 -19.12
N PRO A 5 3.16 0.35 -19.03
CA PRO A 5 3.83 -0.95 -19.00
C PRO A 5 3.47 -1.76 -17.74
N ARG A 6 2.90 -1.13 -16.70
CA ARG A 6 2.47 -1.76 -15.45
C ARG A 6 1.20 -2.60 -15.58
N GLU A 7 0.53 -2.55 -16.73
CA GLU A 7 -0.69 -3.33 -16.97
C GLU A 7 -0.42 -4.82 -16.80
N LYS A 8 0.75 -5.30 -17.25
CA LYS A 8 1.17 -6.70 -17.11
C LYS A 8 1.23 -7.15 -15.65
N ASP A 9 1.74 -6.32 -14.75
CA ASP A 9 1.80 -6.66 -13.32
C ASP A 9 0.40 -6.80 -12.71
N LEU A 10 -0.54 -5.95 -13.12
CA LEU A 10 -1.93 -6.02 -12.68
C LEU A 10 -2.65 -7.22 -13.29
N GLN A 11 -2.48 -7.44 -14.59
CA GLN A 11 -3.00 -8.60 -15.32
C GLN A 11 -2.61 -9.90 -14.61
N ASN A 12 -1.32 -10.06 -14.25
CA ASN A 12 -0.82 -11.23 -13.53
C ASN A 12 -1.50 -11.46 -12.16
N ILE A 13 -2.01 -10.40 -11.51
CA ILE A 13 -2.76 -10.52 -10.25
C ILE A 13 -4.17 -11.07 -10.53
N TYR A 14 -4.85 -10.56 -11.56
CA TYR A 14 -6.20 -11.00 -11.92
C TYR A 14 -6.23 -12.37 -12.61
N GLU A 15 -5.18 -12.76 -13.34
CA GLU A 15 -5.06 -14.11 -13.93
C GLU A 15 -4.97 -15.21 -12.87
N LYS A 16 -4.50 -14.87 -11.67
CA LYS A 16 -4.43 -15.78 -10.52
C LYS A 16 -5.73 -15.77 -9.69
N TYR A 17 -6.73 -15.01 -10.11
CA TYR A 17 -8.02 -14.97 -9.45
C TYR A 17 -8.78 -16.27 -9.70
N ASP A 18 -9.38 -16.78 -8.64
CA ASP A 18 -10.23 -17.95 -8.64
C ASP A 18 -11.42 -17.67 -7.71
N SER A 19 -12.63 -17.65 -8.27
CA SER A 19 -13.86 -17.31 -7.56
C SER A 19 -14.16 -18.23 -6.40
N ASP A 20 -13.70 -19.49 -6.47
CA ASP A 20 -13.94 -20.50 -5.44
C ASP A 20 -12.86 -20.45 -4.34
N ASN A 21 -11.80 -19.66 -4.55
CA ASN A 21 -10.69 -19.52 -3.63
C ASN A 21 -10.66 -18.14 -2.97
N ILE A 22 -11.17 -18.06 -1.74
CA ILE A 22 -11.18 -16.83 -0.93
C ILE A 22 -9.77 -16.20 -0.77
N ARG A 23 -8.70 -16.98 -0.81
CA ARG A 23 -7.33 -16.45 -0.71
C ARG A 23 -6.92 -15.68 -1.96
N SER A 24 -7.43 -16.06 -3.13
CA SER A 24 -7.19 -15.35 -4.38
C SER A 24 -7.92 -13.98 -4.36
N ALA A 25 -9.13 -13.95 -3.82
CA ALA A 25 -9.92 -12.73 -3.64
C ALA A 25 -9.25 -11.76 -2.63
N ASP A 26 -8.77 -12.28 -1.50
CA ASP A 26 -7.98 -11.51 -0.53
C ASP A 26 -6.72 -10.93 -1.17
N TYR A 27 -6.08 -11.66 -2.09
CA TYR A 27 -4.88 -11.19 -2.76
C TYR A 27 -5.19 -9.94 -3.61
N ILE A 28 -6.24 -9.94 -4.43
CA ILE A 28 -6.66 -8.75 -5.19
C ILE A 28 -7.02 -7.60 -4.25
N ARG A 29 -7.83 -7.89 -3.24
CA ARG A 29 -8.32 -6.92 -2.26
C ARG A 29 -7.18 -6.20 -1.53
N PHE A 30 -6.17 -6.94 -1.06
CA PHE A 30 -5.12 -6.40 -0.20
C PHE A 30 -3.76 -6.16 -0.88
N LYS A 31 -3.56 -6.61 -2.12
CA LYS A 31 -2.32 -6.36 -2.89
C LYS A 31 -2.50 -5.37 -4.04
N ASN A 32 -3.73 -5.09 -4.45
CA ASN A 32 -4.00 -4.03 -5.40
C ASN A 32 -4.44 -2.75 -4.69
N TRP A 33 -3.47 -1.87 -4.41
CA TRP A 33 -3.64 -0.66 -3.58
C TRP A 33 -4.17 0.56 -4.32
N ALA A 34 -4.35 0.46 -5.63
CA ALA A 34 -4.87 1.57 -6.40
C ALA A 34 -6.36 1.80 -6.08
N PRO A 35 -6.78 2.99 -5.64
CA PRO A 35 -8.19 3.24 -5.29
C PRO A 35 -9.10 3.21 -6.52
N TRP A 36 -8.59 3.58 -7.69
CA TRP A 36 -9.35 3.65 -8.94
C TRP A 36 -9.86 2.30 -9.46
N ASN A 37 -9.35 1.17 -8.95
CA ASN A 37 -9.88 -0.16 -9.29
C ASN A 37 -10.96 -0.66 -8.32
N LYS A 38 -11.46 0.18 -7.43
CA LYS A 38 -12.49 -0.15 -6.46
C LYS A 38 -13.68 0.77 -6.66
N MET A 39 -14.86 0.18 -6.85
CA MET A 39 -16.11 0.89 -6.70
C MET A 39 -16.60 0.72 -5.27
N ILE A 40 -16.78 1.83 -4.57
CA ILE A 40 -17.09 1.84 -3.13
C ILE A 40 -18.42 2.56 -2.96
N ARG A 41 -19.33 1.95 -2.18
CA ARG A 41 -20.59 2.62 -1.85
C ARG A 41 -20.31 3.90 -1.06
N SER A 42 -20.97 4.99 -1.43
CA SER A 42 -20.75 6.30 -0.81
C SER A 42 -21.18 6.32 0.66
N ASP A 43 -22.15 5.52 1.09
CA ASP A 43 -22.52 5.47 2.52
C ASP A 43 -21.44 4.77 3.37
N PHE A 44 -20.71 3.81 2.80
CA PHE A 44 -19.70 3.01 3.47
C PHE A 44 -18.52 3.87 3.96
N TRP A 45 -17.87 4.63 3.08
CA TRP A 45 -16.71 5.43 3.47
C TRP A 45 -17.07 6.63 4.37
N PHE A 46 -18.29 7.17 4.30
CA PHE A 46 -18.78 8.21 5.22
C PHE A 46 -19.01 7.61 6.61
N LYS A 47 -19.69 6.46 6.68
CA LYS A 47 -19.93 5.72 7.94
C LYS A 47 -18.63 5.44 8.70
N TYR A 48 -17.61 4.98 7.99
CA TYR A 48 -16.33 4.61 8.58
C TYR A 48 -15.27 5.74 8.57
N ARG A 49 -15.65 6.96 8.15
CA ARG A 49 -14.80 8.15 8.07
C ARG A 49 -13.46 7.87 7.37
N ILE A 50 -13.53 7.21 6.21
CA ILE A 50 -12.35 6.83 5.44
C ILE A 50 -12.05 7.92 4.41
N PHE A 51 -11.01 8.70 4.70
CA PHE A 51 -10.50 9.75 3.82
C PHE A 51 -9.07 9.46 3.41
N PHE A 52 -8.63 10.08 2.32
CA PHE A 52 -7.22 10.07 1.93
C PHE A 52 -6.39 10.84 2.96
N ASP A 53 -5.25 10.27 3.33
CA ASP A 53 -4.30 10.96 4.20
C ASP A 53 -3.59 12.06 3.38
N GLU A 54 -3.37 13.24 3.97
CA GLU A 54 -2.62 14.35 3.37
C GLU A 54 -1.11 14.10 3.46
N ILE A 55 -0.64 13.05 2.78
CA ILE A 55 0.76 12.65 2.74
C ILE A 55 1.28 12.66 1.30
N PRO A 56 2.57 12.99 1.10
CA PRO A 56 3.15 13.10 -0.25
C PRO A 56 3.24 11.75 -0.97
N PHE A 57 3.17 10.63 -0.25
CA PHE A 57 3.32 9.29 -0.80
C PHE A 57 2.56 8.23 0.01
N GLY A 58 1.87 7.33 -0.69
CA GLY A 58 1.19 6.17 -0.07
C GLY A 58 -0.22 6.45 0.48
N ASN A 59 -0.81 7.59 0.12
CA ASN A 59 -2.18 7.95 0.50
C ASN A 59 -3.22 6.97 -0.08
N ASP A 60 -3.08 6.64 -1.35
CA ASP A 60 -3.79 5.61 -2.11
C ASP A 60 -3.71 4.25 -1.43
N LEU A 61 -2.53 3.88 -0.94
CA LEU A 61 -2.35 2.65 -0.19
C LEU A 61 -3.13 2.65 1.12
N ASN A 62 -2.97 3.67 1.95
CA ASN A 62 -3.63 3.72 3.24
C ASN A 62 -5.15 3.72 3.11
N PHE A 63 -5.67 4.52 2.18
CA PHE A 63 -7.09 4.54 1.85
C PHE A 63 -7.58 3.15 1.44
N SER A 64 -6.91 2.51 0.48
CA SER A 64 -7.28 1.19 -0.02
C SER A 64 -7.21 0.11 1.06
N MET A 65 -6.22 0.16 1.97
CA MET A 65 -6.11 -0.79 3.07
C MET A 65 -7.22 -0.60 4.12
N LYS A 66 -7.61 0.64 4.44
CA LYS A 66 -8.73 0.92 5.37
C LYS A 66 -10.04 0.36 4.84
N ILE A 67 -10.38 0.65 3.58
CA ILE A 67 -11.57 0.10 2.90
C ILE A 67 -11.52 -1.41 2.85
N SER A 68 -10.39 -1.93 2.37
CA SER A 68 -10.20 -3.37 2.24
C SER A 68 -10.31 -4.05 3.59
N PHE A 69 -9.86 -3.47 4.70
CA PHE A 69 -9.98 -4.12 6.00
C PHE A 69 -11.42 -4.11 6.55
N LEU A 70 -12.20 -3.06 6.27
CA LEU A 70 -13.54 -2.88 6.82
C LEU A 70 -14.66 -3.49 5.96
N ALA A 71 -14.43 -3.70 4.66
CA ALA A 71 -15.44 -4.24 3.75
C ALA A 71 -15.84 -5.68 4.14
N LYS A 72 -17.11 -5.92 4.46
CA LYS A 72 -17.62 -7.28 4.74
C LYS A 72 -18.13 -7.99 3.50
N ARG A 73 -18.65 -7.22 2.55
CA ARG A 73 -19.19 -7.70 1.28
C ARG A 73 -18.45 -6.99 0.17
N TYR A 74 -17.96 -7.76 -0.78
CA TYR A 74 -17.24 -7.27 -1.94
C TYR A 74 -17.35 -8.32 -3.04
N GLU A 75 -17.18 -7.89 -4.27
CA GLU A 75 -17.19 -8.72 -5.46
C GLU A 75 -15.98 -8.33 -6.30
N ILE A 76 -15.36 -9.32 -6.94
CA ILE A 76 -14.27 -9.09 -7.88
C ILE A 76 -14.85 -9.16 -9.29
N ILE A 77 -14.79 -8.03 -9.99
CA ILE A 77 -15.17 -7.96 -11.40
C ILE A 77 -13.91 -8.16 -12.24
N THR A 78 -13.92 -9.16 -13.12
CA THR A 78 -12.80 -9.49 -14.02
C THR A 78 -12.93 -8.79 -15.38
N ASN A 79 -14.08 -8.21 -15.69
CA ASN A 79 -14.28 -7.39 -16.87
C ASN A 79 -13.31 -6.20 -16.86
N ARG A 80 -12.67 -5.95 -18.01
CA ARG A 80 -11.80 -4.78 -18.19
C ARG A 80 -12.66 -3.53 -18.33
N LEU A 81 -12.72 -2.73 -17.26
CA LEU A 81 -13.51 -1.49 -17.22
C LEU A 81 -12.67 -0.23 -17.53
N TYR A 82 -11.37 -0.25 -17.20
CA TYR A 82 -10.50 0.92 -17.31
C TYR A 82 -9.21 0.58 -18.06
N CYS A 83 -8.72 1.54 -18.84
CA CYS A 83 -7.35 1.53 -19.34
C CYS A 83 -6.46 2.35 -18.40
N LEU A 84 -5.36 1.76 -17.94
CA LEU A 84 -4.38 2.47 -17.12
C LEU A 84 -3.34 3.14 -18.02
N THR A 85 -3.26 4.47 -17.95
CA THR A 85 -2.30 5.25 -18.73
C THR A 85 -1.20 5.81 -17.84
N TYR A 86 -0.08 6.21 -18.45
CA TYR A 86 0.98 6.92 -17.74
C TYR A 86 1.47 8.17 -18.49
N SER A 87 2.10 9.04 -17.71
CA SER A 87 2.89 10.17 -18.18
C SER A 87 4.28 10.08 -17.57
N SER A 88 5.31 10.25 -18.40
CA SER A 88 6.72 10.31 -17.98
C SER A 88 6.98 11.45 -16.98
N ASN A 89 6.16 12.50 -17.01
CA ASN A 89 6.27 13.64 -16.10
C ASN A 89 5.58 13.43 -14.74
N SER A 90 4.93 12.28 -14.53
CA SER A 90 4.23 12.00 -13.27
C SER A 90 5.21 11.78 -12.10
N LEU A 91 4.72 12.01 -10.87
CA LEU A 91 5.51 11.87 -9.64
C LEU A 91 6.21 10.52 -9.52
N THR A 92 5.63 9.45 -10.05
CA THR A 92 6.21 8.12 -9.90
C THR A 92 7.56 7.97 -10.64
N TYR A 93 7.79 8.74 -11.70
CA TYR A 93 9.02 8.65 -12.51
C TYR A 93 10.08 9.66 -12.10
N LYS A 94 9.78 10.56 -11.16
CA LYS A 94 10.76 11.52 -10.65
C LYS A 94 11.73 10.85 -9.66
N ALA A 95 12.99 11.28 -9.69
CA ALA A 95 13.97 10.85 -8.71
C ALA A 95 13.53 11.25 -7.30
N ARG A 96 13.73 10.34 -6.34
CA ARG A 96 13.35 10.53 -4.93
C ARG A 96 14.56 10.86 -4.08
N SER A 97 14.38 11.82 -3.16
CA SER A 97 15.31 12.08 -2.07
C SER A 97 15.36 10.91 -1.09
N TYR A 98 16.38 10.86 -0.23
CA TYR A 98 16.46 9.84 0.83
C TYR A 98 15.28 9.94 1.80
N GLU A 99 14.79 11.14 2.07
CA GLU A 99 13.61 11.37 2.90
C GLU A 99 12.37 10.69 2.30
N LEU A 100 12.07 10.95 1.02
CA LEU A 100 10.94 10.32 0.33
C LEU A 100 11.11 8.79 0.22
N GLU A 101 12.34 8.30 0.08
CA GLU A 101 12.60 6.86 0.13
C GLU A 101 12.33 6.27 1.52
N SER A 102 12.66 6.99 2.59
CA SER A 102 12.39 6.55 3.96
C SER A 102 10.89 6.47 4.26
N LEU A 103 10.07 7.33 3.65
CA LEU A 103 8.60 7.21 3.71
C LEU A 103 8.11 5.89 3.11
N SER A 104 8.75 5.39 2.05
CA SER A 104 8.40 4.09 1.46
C SER A 104 8.71 2.92 2.42
N LEU A 105 9.78 3.04 3.22
CA LEU A 105 10.11 2.07 4.26
C LEU A 105 9.08 2.11 5.41
N ILE A 106 8.69 3.30 5.85
CA ILE A 106 7.66 3.50 6.88
C ILE A 106 6.32 2.92 6.42
N LEU A 107 5.92 3.17 5.16
CA LEU A 107 4.71 2.62 4.56
C LEU A 107 4.71 1.08 4.53
N ARG A 108 5.86 0.46 4.29
CA ARG A 108 6.03 -1.01 4.37
C ARG A 108 5.86 -1.54 5.77
N ALA A 109 6.43 -0.86 6.78
CA ALA A 109 6.21 -1.23 8.17
C ALA A 109 4.71 -1.12 8.55
N GLN A 110 4.03 -0.09 8.05
CA GLN A 110 2.59 0.11 8.20
C GLN A 110 1.76 -1.02 7.56
N LEU A 111 2.09 -1.45 6.33
CA LEU A 111 1.44 -2.60 5.69
C LEU A 111 1.54 -3.88 6.52
N ASN A 112 2.69 -4.12 7.15
CA ASN A 112 2.91 -5.30 7.97
C ASN A 112 1.98 -5.36 9.18
N ILE A 113 1.52 -4.20 9.69
CA ILE A 113 0.51 -4.14 10.75
C ILE A 113 -0.82 -4.75 10.25
N TYR A 114 -1.27 -4.35 9.06
CA TYR A 114 -2.47 -4.92 8.45
C TYR A 114 -2.29 -6.41 8.15
N PHE A 115 -1.16 -6.81 7.53
CA PHE A 115 -0.93 -8.21 7.19
C PHE A 115 -0.83 -9.11 8.44
N LYS A 116 -0.28 -8.60 9.54
CA LYS A 116 -0.31 -9.30 10.82
C LYS A 116 -1.75 -9.49 11.33
N ARG A 117 -2.58 -8.44 11.27
CA ARG A 117 -4.00 -8.51 11.69
C ARG A 117 -4.85 -9.43 10.79
N LEU A 118 -4.49 -9.57 9.51
CA LEU A 118 -5.12 -10.51 8.57
C LEU A 118 -4.62 -11.95 8.71
N ASN A 119 -3.68 -12.22 9.63
CA ASN A 119 -3.00 -13.50 9.75
C ASN A 119 -2.33 -13.96 8.44
N ARG A 120 -1.65 -13.02 7.75
CA ARG A 120 -0.90 -13.24 6.50
C ARG A 120 0.59 -12.88 6.67
N PRO A 121 1.36 -13.60 7.50
CA PRO A 121 2.77 -13.30 7.74
C PRO A 121 3.63 -13.34 6.47
N LEU A 122 3.33 -14.25 5.55
CA LEU A 122 4.03 -14.37 4.26
C LEU A 122 3.90 -13.14 3.34
N TRP A 123 2.97 -12.23 3.64
CA TRP A 123 2.79 -11.01 2.86
C TRP A 123 3.63 -9.83 3.33
N HIS A 124 4.37 -10.01 4.43
CA HIS A 124 5.17 -8.96 5.05
C HIS A 124 6.23 -8.43 4.09
N GLN A 125 6.42 -7.11 4.14
CA GLN A 125 7.38 -6.36 3.36
C GLN A 125 8.57 -6.04 4.25
N TYR A 126 9.66 -6.80 4.08
CA TYR A 126 10.84 -6.65 4.93
C TYR A 126 11.77 -5.53 4.44
N ALA A 127 12.34 -4.79 5.40
CA ALA A 127 13.25 -3.67 5.13
C ALA A 127 14.47 -4.08 4.30
N PHE A 128 15.07 -5.24 4.59
CA PHE A 128 16.26 -5.69 3.87
C PHE A 128 15.97 -5.97 2.39
N ILE A 129 14.81 -6.53 2.05
CA ILE A 129 14.40 -6.74 0.64
C ILE A 129 14.29 -5.39 -0.05
N TYR A 130 13.72 -4.39 0.63
CA TYR A 130 13.62 -3.04 0.09
C TYR A 130 14.99 -2.39 -0.11
N LEU A 131 15.92 -2.58 0.82
CA LEU A 131 17.30 -2.12 0.67
C LEU A 131 17.96 -2.77 -0.54
N LEU A 132 17.86 -4.09 -0.70
CA LEU A 132 18.39 -4.79 -1.88
C LEU A 132 17.82 -4.21 -3.19
N GLN A 133 16.52 -3.92 -3.25
CA GLN A 133 15.89 -3.26 -4.40
C GLN A 133 16.43 -1.85 -4.65
N ILE A 134 16.81 -1.10 -3.62
CA ILE A 134 17.45 0.22 -3.78
C ILE A 134 18.85 0.08 -4.39
N PHE A 135 19.65 -0.88 -3.90
CA PHE A 135 20.97 -1.16 -4.46
C PHE A 135 20.89 -1.57 -5.94
N GLN A 136 19.94 -2.45 -6.29
CA GLN A 136 19.73 -2.88 -7.67
C GLN A 136 19.27 -1.75 -8.60
N ARG A 137 18.34 -0.90 -8.15
CA ARG A 137 17.74 0.14 -9.01
C ARG A 137 18.55 1.43 -9.11
N LYS A 138 19.31 1.79 -8.06
CA LYS A 138 19.99 3.08 -7.95
C LYS A 138 21.51 2.97 -7.76
N GLY A 139 22.04 1.75 -7.66
CA GLY A 139 23.47 1.48 -7.52
C GLY A 139 24.00 1.58 -6.10
N GLY A 140 25.21 1.06 -5.90
CA GLY A 140 25.83 0.91 -4.56
C GLY A 140 26.10 2.23 -3.85
N ARG A 141 26.57 3.28 -4.55
CA ARG A 141 26.84 4.60 -3.95
C ARG A 141 25.58 5.19 -3.31
N TYR A 142 24.46 5.16 -4.03
CA TYR A 142 23.18 5.62 -3.50
C TYR A 142 22.69 4.72 -2.35
N GLY A 143 22.80 3.40 -2.51
CA GLY A 143 22.40 2.43 -1.49
C GLY A 143 23.11 2.65 -0.15
N TRP A 144 24.43 2.82 -0.16
CA TRP A 144 25.21 3.12 1.04
C TRP A 144 24.89 4.49 1.64
N GLY A 145 24.73 5.51 0.80
CA GLY A 145 24.28 6.84 1.24
C GLY A 145 22.92 6.80 1.92
N TYR A 146 21.98 6.00 1.38
CA TYR A 146 20.66 5.81 1.96
C TYR A 146 20.72 5.03 3.29
N ILE A 147 21.54 3.99 3.41
CA ILE A 147 21.78 3.28 4.68
C ILE A 147 22.30 4.25 5.74
N ASN A 148 23.29 5.10 5.42
CA ASN A 148 23.79 6.11 6.35
C ASN A 148 22.69 7.09 6.76
N TYR A 149 21.86 7.56 5.81
CA TYR A 149 20.70 8.39 6.10
C TYR A 149 19.72 7.72 7.07
N LEU A 150 19.40 6.43 6.88
CA LEU A 150 18.53 5.69 7.78
C LEU A 150 19.11 5.58 9.20
N PHE A 151 20.43 5.34 9.32
CA PHE A 151 21.08 5.27 10.64
C PHE A 151 21.07 6.61 11.37
N LYS A 152 21.34 7.71 10.65
CA LYS A 152 21.29 9.09 11.21
C LYS A 152 19.88 9.45 11.67
N ASN A 153 18.85 9.05 10.92
CA ASN A 153 17.45 9.41 11.18
C ASN A 153 16.64 8.32 11.89
N ARG A 154 17.29 7.29 12.45
CA ARG A 154 16.62 6.10 12.97
C ARG A 154 15.53 6.39 14.01
N LYS A 155 15.78 7.35 14.91
CA LYS A 155 14.84 7.70 16.00
C LYS A 155 13.56 8.30 15.43
N HIS A 156 13.70 9.24 14.48
CA HIS A 156 12.58 9.86 13.80
C HIS A 156 11.74 8.83 13.02
N ILE A 157 12.41 7.95 12.26
CA ILE A 157 11.74 6.88 11.49
C ILE A 157 10.98 5.92 12.43
N GLN A 158 11.60 5.50 13.54
CA GLN A 158 10.95 4.64 14.53
C GLN A 158 9.75 5.32 15.19
N GLN A 159 9.88 6.60 15.52
CA GLN A 159 8.78 7.39 16.08
C GLN A 159 7.61 7.47 15.11
N GLN A 160 7.85 7.73 13.82
CA GLN A 160 6.79 7.77 12.82
C GLN A 160 6.09 6.41 12.66
N ILE A 161 6.84 5.31 12.64
CA ILE A 161 6.26 3.96 12.58
C ILE A 161 5.37 3.70 13.81
N LYS A 162 5.81 4.12 15.00
CA LYS A 162 5.02 4.00 16.23
C LYS A 162 3.73 4.82 16.17
N ILE A 163 3.81 6.07 15.70
CA ILE A 163 2.64 6.94 15.52
C ILE A 163 1.65 6.30 14.54
N ASN A 164 2.12 5.89 13.36
CA ASN A 164 1.26 5.25 12.35
C ASN A 164 0.60 3.99 12.89
N LYS A 165 1.33 3.18 13.66
CA LYS A 165 0.76 2.01 14.33
C LYS A 165 -0.38 2.39 15.26
N THR A 166 -0.18 3.37 16.14
CA THR A 166 -1.23 3.84 17.05
C THR A 166 -2.44 4.37 16.30
N LEU A 167 -2.23 5.14 15.22
CA LEU A 167 -3.33 5.67 14.40
C LEU A 167 -4.14 4.56 13.74
N ILE A 168 -3.49 3.55 13.18
CA ILE A 168 -4.15 2.38 12.58
C ILE A 168 -4.88 1.59 13.64
N ASP A 169 -4.24 1.34 14.78
CA ASP A 169 -4.82 0.56 15.87
C ASP A 169 -6.08 1.25 16.40
N ASN A 170 -6.03 2.58 16.60
CA ASN A 170 -7.18 3.39 17.01
C ASN A 170 -8.29 3.41 15.95
N PHE A 171 -7.94 3.64 14.69
CA PHE A 171 -8.90 3.63 13.58
C PHE A 171 -9.63 2.29 13.50
N LEU A 172 -8.89 1.19 13.60
CA LEU A 172 -9.47 -0.14 13.57
C LEU A 172 -10.30 -0.39 14.81
N LYS A 173 -9.82 -0.02 16.01
CA LYS A 173 -10.58 -0.18 17.26
C LYS A 173 -11.94 0.52 17.17
N LEU A 174 -11.97 1.81 16.82
CA LEU A 174 -13.20 2.58 16.69
C LEU A 174 -14.20 1.95 15.71
N ASN A 175 -13.73 1.49 14.55
CA ASN A 175 -14.60 0.98 13.49
C ASN A 175 -14.92 -0.53 13.60
N VAL A 176 -14.16 -1.25 14.43
CA VAL A 176 -14.38 -2.67 14.76
C VAL A 176 -15.19 -2.82 16.06
N GLU A 177 -15.15 -1.87 16.99
CA GLU A 177 -15.97 -1.90 18.21
C GLU A 177 -17.35 -1.29 18.00
N ASN A 178 -17.53 -0.35 17.07
CA ASN A 178 -18.84 0.07 16.55
C ASN A 178 -19.55 -1.03 15.71
N ARG A 179 -19.29 -2.29 16.04
CA ARG A 179 -19.89 -3.52 15.48
C ARG A 179 -21.12 -4.00 16.26
N THR A 180 -21.54 -3.30 17.31
CA THR A 180 -22.82 -3.50 18.01
C THR A 180 -23.89 -2.58 17.44
#